data_AF-A0A077ZI39-F1
#
_entry.id   AF-A0A077ZI39-F1
#
_cell.length_a   1.000
_cell.length_b   1.000
_cell.length_c   1.000
_cell.angle_alpha   90.00
_cell.angle_beta   90.00
_cell.angle_gamma   90.00
#
_symmetry.space_group_name_H-M   'P 1'
#
loop_
_entity.id
_entity.type
_entity.pdbx_description
1 polymer ?
#
loop_
_entity_poly.entity_id
_entity_poly.type
_entity_poly.pdbx_seq_one_letter_code
_entity_poly.pdbx_strand_id
1 'polypeptide(L)'
;MDWMYAGLSSEIDRENFLTGRKVDKNFEQYNEDFKKTPPRIESLSQPASSHRFADAPCKKTLLDLDTVRKEDPLVSIKVQEEQVRRDILENPMKMKCLRKIVMKALRRKMKKMYKGRLTPEERLECARFFHLVDQMACSRSTGMAGSSKTVGNLALENSCNKPEMRKDIRGYEKDERSVSKLSDATRNSSKEFVHSSGGVSDVSKSHRDFQKESRHSTSSSRKRSWASCEKEKRLNEMVQNASWRKEQRNKQLTAFAAHEKDEIQREKSSKGVKNPDSSIGVYAPDAESYIVFKEIFDPIIECYHHFGPNSRQPAFDLGLDRLDQLCTLDPEGKYIQSTRIRCARTLAGYPFNPLLTEAGYLEIENKVKDALNALAEDDLRGTYYPLKGMTTEVQKSLIKDHFLFKEGDRFLQAANACRFWPLGRGIFHNKDKTFLIWVNEEDHLRIISMQTGGNVRAVLDRLIRGLDKLGTLLTFARDDRLGWLSFCPTNLGTTIRASVHIKLPLMSARADFKEICSKMNLQVRGIHGEHSESEGGIHDISNSRRMGITEFEAVKEMYDGVSELIKMEKEMEKNF
;
A
#
# COMPACT_ATOMS: atom_id res chain seq x y z
N MET A 1 -6.36 -60.64 -23.00
CA MET A 1 -6.30 -59.22 -23.43
C MET A 1 -7.58 -58.76 -24.11
N ASP A 2 -8.58 -59.64 -24.31
CA ASP A 2 -9.78 -59.32 -25.07
C ASP A 2 -10.67 -58.24 -24.43
N TRP A 3 -10.51 -57.96 -23.13
CA TRP A 3 -11.21 -56.90 -22.42
C TRP A 3 -10.88 -55.49 -22.94
N MET A 4 -9.70 -55.26 -23.56
CA MET A 4 -9.36 -53.97 -24.18
C MET A 4 -10.20 -53.66 -25.42
N TYR A 5 -10.69 -54.70 -26.10
CA TYR A 5 -11.51 -54.58 -27.30
C TYR A 5 -13.01 -54.77 -27.02
N ALA A 6 -13.36 -55.27 -25.83
CA ALA A 6 -14.73 -55.53 -25.39
C ALA A 6 -15.39 -54.30 -24.75
N GLY A 7 -15.23 -53.12 -25.36
CA GLY A 7 -16.01 -51.93 -25.04
C GLY A 7 -17.21 -51.81 -26.00
N LEU A 8 -18.36 -51.39 -25.49
CA LEU A 8 -19.69 -51.33 -26.15
C LEU A 8 -19.80 -50.44 -27.42
N SER A 9 -18.68 -50.08 -28.05
CA SER A 9 -18.64 -49.35 -29.32
C SER A 9 -17.35 -49.64 -30.09
N SER A 10 -16.86 -50.89 -30.04
CA SER A 10 -15.60 -51.34 -30.64
C SER A 10 -15.60 -51.27 -32.18
N GLU A 11 -15.45 -50.07 -32.74
CA GLU A 11 -15.06 -49.87 -34.15
C GLU A 11 -13.53 -50.01 -34.35
N ILE A 12 -12.79 -50.29 -33.27
CA ILE A 12 -11.36 -50.58 -33.34
C ILE A 12 -11.20 -52.06 -33.69
N ASP A 13 -11.19 -52.34 -34.99
CA ASP A 13 -10.86 -53.66 -35.52
C ASP A 13 -9.40 -54.02 -35.18
N ARG A 14 -9.24 -55.15 -34.48
CA ARG A 14 -7.95 -55.67 -33.99
C ARG A 14 -6.94 -55.83 -35.12
N GLU A 15 -7.37 -56.26 -36.30
CA GLU A 15 -6.45 -56.41 -37.45
C GLU A 15 -5.94 -55.06 -37.94
N ASN A 16 -6.77 -54.02 -37.98
CA ASN A 16 -6.35 -52.67 -38.39
C ASN A 16 -5.35 -52.04 -37.41
N PHE A 17 -5.52 -52.28 -36.11
CA PHE A 17 -4.58 -51.83 -35.08
C PHE A 17 -3.22 -52.53 -35.18
N LEU A 18 -3.21 -53.86 -35.37
CA LEU A 18 -1.97 -54.64 -35.47
C LEU A 18 -1.22 -54.41 -36.79
N THR A 19 -1.94 -54.12 -37.88
CA THR A 19 -1.33 -53.86 -39.19
C THR A 19 -0.86 -52.41 -39.38
N GLY A 20 -1.07 -51.53 -38.39
CA GLY A 20 -0.61 -50.14 -38.42
C GLY A 20 -1.30 -49.26 -39.46
N ARG A 21 -2.46 -49.68 -39.99
CA ARG A 21 -3.28 -48.82 -40.85
C ARG A 21 -3.89 -47.70 -40.03
N LYS A 22 -3.96 -46.49 -40.58
CA LYS A 22 -4.46 -45.28 -39.89
C LYS A 22 -5.84 -45.54 -39.27
N VAL A 23 -5.87 -45.74 -37.96
CA VAL A 23 -7.09 -45.84 -37.15
C VAL A 23 -7.50 -44.43 -36.76
N ASP A 24 -8.08 -43.66 -37.69
CA ASP A 24 -8.69 -42.39 -37.28
C ASP A 24 -9.75 -41.86 -38.24
N LYS A 25 -10.93 -42.49 -38.24
CA LYS A 25 -12.15 -41.84 -38.76
C LYS A 25 -12.73 -40.85 -37.75
N ASN A 26 -12.41 -40.99 -36.46
CA ASN A 26 -12.94 -40.11 -35.41
C ASN A 26 -12.26 -38.73 -35.42
N PHE A 27 -10.94 -38.65 -35.60
CA PHE A 27 -10.26 -37.36 -35.63
C PHE A 27 -10.74 -36.43 -36.76
N GLU A 28 -11.17 -36.99 -37.89
CA GLU A 28 -11.79 -36.20 -38.97
C GLU A 28 -13.22 -35.72 -38.62
N GLN A 29 -14.02 -36.53 -37.92
CA GLN A 29 -15.33 -36.08 -37.43
C GLN A 29 -15.23 -34.96 -36.37
N TYR A 30 -14.25 -35.05 -35.47
CA TYR A 30 -14.02 -34.00 -34.47
C TYR A 30 -13.63 -32.65 -35.11
N ASN A 31 -12.87 -32.66 -36.22
CA ASN A 31 -12.49 -31.42 -36.92
C ASN A 31 -13.64 -30.74 -37.68
N GLU A 32 -14.65 -31.50 -38.13
CA GLU A 32 -15.84 -30.93 -38.77
C GLU A 32 -16.77 -30.23 -37.76
N ASP A 33 -16.83 -30.71 -36.51
CA ASP A 33 -17.64 -30.07 -35.46
C ASP A 33 -17.09 -28.71 -35.00
N PHE A 34 -15.77 -28.48 -35.10
CA PHE A 34 -15.15 -27.17 -34.83
C PHE A 34 -15.37 -26.12 -35.93
N LYS A 35 -15.88 -26.51 -37.11
CA LYS A 35 -16.24 -25.55 -38.17
C LYS A 35 -17.59 -24.86 -37.93
N LYS A 36 -18.37 -25.29 -36.94
CA LYS A 36 -19.61 -24.62 -36.55
C LYS A 36 -19.37 -23.72 -35.34
N THR A 37 -19.73 -22.44 -35.47
CA THR A 37 -19.64 -21.45 -34.40
C THR A 37 -20.32 -22.01 -33.13
N PRO A 38 -19.60 -22.14 -32.01
CA PRO A 38 -20.19 -22.69 -30.79
C PRO A 38 -21.36 -21.80 -30.35
N PRO A 39 -22.49 -22.37 -29.90
CA PRO A 39 -23.59 -21.57 -29.37
C PRO A 39 -23.05 -20.71 -28.23
N ARG A 40 -23.40 -19.40 -28.24
CA ARG A 40 -22.96 -18.44 -27.22
C ARG A 40 -23.19 -19.04 -25.82
N ILE A 41 -22.13 -19.08 -25.02
CA ILE A 41 -22.11 -19.59 -23.64
C ILE A 41 -23.20 -18.93 -22.75
N GLU A 42 -23.70 -17.74 -23.13
CA GLU A 42 -24.88 -17.12 -22.50
C GLU A 42 -26.09 -18.09 -22.43
N SER A 43 -26.26 -18.97 -23.42
CA SER A 43 -27.32 -19.99 -23.44
C SER A 43 -27.16 -21.08 -22.37
N LEU A 44 -25.93 -21.36 -21.91
CA LEU A 44 -25.65 -22.31 -20.83
C LEU A 44 -25.96 -21.75 -19.44
N SER A 45 -26.08 -20.41 -19.32
CA SER A 45 -26.28 -19.68 -18.07
C SER A 45 -27.75 -19.34 -17.77
N GLN A 46 -28.66 -19.64 -18.70
CA GLN A 46 -30.10 -19.43 -18.51
C GLN A 46 -30.72 -20.71 -17.91
N PRO A 47 -31.53 -20.60 -16.83
CA PRO A 47 -32.28 -21.75 -16.34
C PRO A 47 -33.22 -22.23 -17.44
N ALA A 48 -33.31 -23.55 -17.64
CA ALA A 48 -34.13 -24.16 -18.68
C ALA A 48 -35.59 -23.68 -18.54
N SER A 49 -35.97 -22.69 -19.34
CA SER A 49 -37.36 -22.28 -19.47
C SER A 49 -38.10 -23.45 -20.11
N SER A 50 -39.09 -23.99 -19.42
CA SER A 50 -39.97 -25.07 -19.90
C SER A 50 -40.86 -24.59 -21.05
N HIS A 51 -40.29 -24.27 -22.20
CA HIS A 51 -41.01 -24.06 -23.44
C HIS A 51 -40.62 -25.15 -24.42
N ARG A 52 -41.60 -26.05 -24.62
CA ARG A 52 -41.62 -27.11 -25.62
C ARG A 52 -41.33 -26.50 -26.99
N PHE A 53 -40.13 -26.72 -27.51
CA PHE A 53 -39.90 -26.63 -28.95
C PHE A 53 -39.80 -28.04 -29.50
N ALA A 54 -40.85 -28.39 -30.22
CA ALA A 54 -40.96 -29.58 -31.06
C ALA A 54 -39.97 -29.51 -32.23
N ASP A 55 -39.52 -30.69 -32.63
CA ASP A 55 -39.05 -31.07 -33.96
C ASP A 55 -37.84 -30.32 -34.55
N ALA A 56 -36.66 -30.67 -34.04
CA ALA A 56 -35.49 -30.93 -34.88
C ALA A 56 -34.59 -31.96 -34.17
N PRO A 57 -34.03 -32.98 -34.86
CA PRO A 57 -33.16 -33.97 -34.24
C PRO A 57 -31.81 -33.33 -33.96
N CYS A 58 -31.72 -32.59 -32.85
CA CYS A 58 -30.46 -32.10 -32.35
C CYS A 58 -29.68 -33.31 -31.82
N LYS A 59 -28.52 -33.57 -32.45
CA LYS A 59 -27.57 -34.60 -32.03
C LYS A 59 -27.40 -34.52 -30.51
N LYS A 60 -27.92 -35.53 -29.81
CA LYS A 60 -27.83 -35.62 -28.35
C LYS A 60 -26.35 -35.60 -27.98
N THR A 61 -25.90 -34.52 -27.36
CA THR A 61 -24.60 -34.49 -26.69
C THR A 61 -24.59 -35.66 -25.70
N LEU A 62 -23.55 -36.49 -25.78
CA LEU A 62 -23.44 -37.80 -25.11
C LEU A 62 -23.57 -37.72 -23.57
N LEU A 63 -23.45 -36.54 -22.99
CA LEU A 63 -23.60 -36.28 -21.57
C LEU A 63 -24.71 -35.24 -21.36
N ASP A 64 -25.60 -35.53 -20.40
CA ASP A 64 -26.62 -34.60 -19.93
C ASP A 64 -25.93 -33.28 -19.53
N LEU A 65 -26.46 -32.14 -20.01
CA LEU A 65 -25.87 -30.82 -19.79
C LEU A 65 -25.72 -30.53 -18.28
N ASP A 66 -26.62 -31.07 -17.46
CA ASP A 66 -26.57 -30.95 -16.02
C ASP A 66 -25.42 -31.76 -15.38
N THR A 67 -25.01 -32.88 -15.98
CA THR A 67 -23.84 -33.66 -15.53
C THR A 67 -22.55 -32.91 -15.83
N VAL A 68 -22.40 -32.36 -17.03
CA VAL A 68 -21.25 -31.50 -17.39
C VAL A 68 -21.16 -30.29 -16.46
N ARG A 69 -22.31 -29.68 -16.11
CA ARG A 69 -22.36 -28.54 -15.17
C ARG A 69 -21.91 -28.90 -13.76
N LYS A 70 -22.12 -30.15 -13.31
CA LYS A 70 -21.77 -30.62 -11.97
C LYS A 70 -20.35 -31.19 -11.88
N GLU A 71 -19.91 -31.90 -12.91
CA GLU A 71 -18.67 -32.68 -12.87
C GLU A 71 -17.45 -31.93 -13.43
N ASP A 72 -17.63 -30.94 -14.32
CA ASP A 72 -16.52 -30.16 -14.85
C ASP A 72 -16.11 -29.04 -13.87
N PRO A 73 -14.90 -29.10 -13.26
CA PRO A 73 -14.42 -28.08 -12.36
C PRO A 73 -14.35 -26.70 -13.01
N LEU A 74 -14.00 -26.58 -14.31
CA LEU A 74 -13.96 -25.29 -15.01
C LEU A 74 -15.35 -24.67 -15.14
N VAL A 75 -16.37 -25.48 -15.47
CA VAL A 75 -17.75 -24.99 -15.58
C VAL A 75 -18.25 -24.53 -14.21
N SER A 76 -17.95 -25.27 -13.14
CA SER A 76 -18.35 -24.90 -11.78
C SER A 76 -17.73 -23.58 -11.32
N ILE A 77 -16.44 -23.35 -11.60
CA ILE A 77 -15.73 -22.09 -11.32
C ILE A 77 -16.38 -20.94 -12.10
N LYS A 78 -16.70 -21.15 -13.37
CA LYS A 78 -17.31 -20.12 -14.21
C LYS A 78 -18.72 -19.74 -13.74
N VAL A 79 -19.54 -20.72 -13.36
CA VAL A 79 -20.87 -20.48 -12.80
C VAL A 79 -20.78 -19.68 -11.49
N GLN A 80 -19.81 -20.00 -10.61
CA GLN A 80 -19.57 -19.22 -9.39
C GLN A 80 -19.13 -17.78 -9.71
N GLU A 81 -18.23 -17.58 -10.67
CA GLU A 81 -17.79 -16.25 -11.12
C GLU A 81 -18.98 -15.42 -11.63
N GLU A 82 -19.85 -16.03 -12.43
CA GLU A 82 -21.07 -15.40 -12.97
C GLU A 82 -22.06 -15.01 -11.85
N GLN A 83 -22.24 -15.89 -10.84
CA GLN A 83 -23.12 -15.62 -9.70
C GLN A 83 -22.60 -14.47 -8.84
N VAL A 84 -21.30 -14.48 -8.48
CA VAL A 84 -20.67 -13.38 -7.73
C VAL A 84 -20.79 -12.07 -8.50
N ARG A 85 -20.63 -12.12 -9.83
CA ARG A 85 -20.80 -10.96 -10.71
C ARG A 85 -22.24 -10.44 -10.67
N ARG A 86 -23.26 -11.32 -10.69
CA ARG A 86 -24.67 -10.93 -10.51
C ARG A 86 -24.92 -10.30 -9.14
N ASP A 87 -24.43 -10.90 -8.06
CA ASP A 87 -24.64 -10.39 -6.70
C ASP A 87 -24.03 -8.99 -6.49
N ILE A 88 -22.88 -8.72 -7.13
CA ILE A 88 -22.25 -7.39 -7.13
C ILE A 88 -23.07 -6.37 -7.95
N LEU A 89 -23.61 -6.80 -9.10
CA LEU A 89 -24.39 -5.96 -10.03
C LEU A 89 -25.83 -5.72 -9.55
N GLU A 90 -26.43 -6.63 -8.81
CA GLU A 90 -27.79 -6.49 -8.27
C GLU A 90 -27.80 -5.63 -6.99
N ASN A 91 -26.73 -5.68 -6.20
CA ASN A 91 -26.61 -4.86 -4.99
C ASN A 91 -26.41 -3.36 -5.36
N PRO A 92 -27.38 -2.48 -5.05
CA PRO A 92 -27.34 -1.07 -5.47
C PRO A 92 -26.16 -0.29 -4.87
N MET A 93 -25.71 -0.67 -3.67
CA MET A 93 -24.56 -0.03 -3.01
C MET A 93 -23.24 -0.45 -3.65
N LYS A 94 -23.05 -1.74 -3.92
CA LYS A 94 -21.86 -2.24 -4.64
C LYS A 94 -21.83 -1.68 -6.06
N MET A 95 -22.97 -1.64 -6.76
CA MET A 95 -23.10 -0.99 -8.07
C MET A 95 -22.71 0.49 -8.04
N LYS A 96 -23.17 1.25 -7.06
CA LYS A 96 -22.79 2.66 -6.92
C LYS A 96 -21.29 2.82 -6.70
N CYS A 97 -20.68 1.95 -5.90
CA CYS A 97 -19.24 1.93 -5.68
C CYS A 97 -18.46 1.58 -6.97
N LEU A 98 -18.88 0.52 -7.66
CA LEU A 98 -18.28 0.09 -8.93
C LEU A 98 -18.38 1.18 -10.00
N ARG A 99 -19.54 1.81 -10.14
CA ARG A 99 -19.74 2.99 -11.01
C ARG A 99 -18.74 4.09 -10.66
N LYS A 100 -18.58 4.46 -9.38
CA LYS A 100 -17.59 5.47 -8.97
C LYS A 100 -16.15 5.11 -9.37
N ILE A 101 -15.74 3.85 -9.21
CA ILE A 101 -14.40 3.37 -9.57
C ILE A 101 -14.19 3.47 -11.09
N VAL A 102 -15.11 2.93 -11.89
CA VAL A 102 -15.06 2.96 -13.36
C VAL A 102 -15.03 4.40 -13.86
N MET A 103 -15.87 5.28 -13.30
CA MET A 103 -15.89 6.70 -13.66
C MET A 103 -14.58 7.43 -13.32
N LYS A 104 -13.96 7.14 -12.16
CA LYS A 104 -12.65 7.72 -11.79
C LYS A 104 -11.55 7.27 -12.72
N ALA A 105 -11.57 6.01 -13.17
CA ALA A 105 -10.63 5.47 -14.15
C ALA A 105 -10.80 6.13 -15.52
N LEU A 106 -12.04 6.26 -16.01
CA LEU A 106 -12.36 6.97 -17.25
C LEU A 106 -11.89 8.43 -17.20
N ARG A 107 -12.14 9.13 -16.09
CA ARG A 107 -11.68 10.52 -15.87
C ARG A 107 -10.17 10.63 -15.95
N ARG A 108 -9.43 9.70 -15.35
CA ARG A 108 -7.96 9.64 -15.44
C ARG A 108 -7.48 9.37 -16.87
N LYS A 109 -8.13 8.45 -17.60
CA LYS A 109 -7.79 8.11 -18.99
C LYS A 109 -8.02 9.30 -19.92
N MET A 110 -9.16 9.97 -19.83
CA MET A 110 -9.43 11.20 -20.59
C MET A 110 -8.48 12.34 -20.22
N LYS A 111 -8.22 12.61 -18.93
CA LYS A 111 -7.24 13.62 -18.53
C LYS A 111 -5.84 13.36 -19.08
N LYS A 112 -5.42 12.09 -19.18
CA LYS A 112 -4.15 11.71 -19.80
C LYS A 112 -4.17 11.93 -21.31
N MET A 113 -5.23 11.49 -21.99
CA MET A 113 -5.38 11.61 -23.44
C MET A 113 -5.41 13.08 -23.91
N TYR A 114 -6.02 13.95 -23.11
CA TYR A 114 -6.26 15.35 -23.44
C TYR A 114 -5.28 16.34 -22.80
N LYS A 115 -4.19 15.85 -22.18
CA LYS A 115 -3.16 16.68 -21.55
C LYS A 115 -2.46 17.54 -22.62
N GLY A 116 -2.86 18.81 -22.70
CA GLY A 116 -2.19 19.84 -23.51
C GLY A 116 -2.70 20.05 -24.94
N ARG A 117 -3.78 19.38 -25.37
CA ARG A 117 -4.24 19.45 -26.78
C ARG A 117 -5.64 20.03 -27.03
N LEU A 118 -6.37 20.46 -25.99
CA LEU A 118 -7.76 20.90 -26.16
C LEU A 118 -7.88 22.39 -26.43
N THR A 119 -8.73 22.74 -27.39
CA THR A 119 -9.22 24.11 -27.56
C THR A 119 -10.10 24.54 -26.37
N PRO A 120 -10.31 25.85 -26.15
CA PRO A 120 -11.21 26.34 -25.12
C PRO A 120 -12.63 25.76 -25.23
N GLU A 121 -13.17 25.58 -26.45
CA GLU A 121 -14.50 25.00 -26.66
C GLU A 121 -14.55 23.52 -26.23
N GLU A 122 -13.54 22.72 -26.59
CA GLU A 122 -13.45 21.30 -26.24
C GLU A 122 -13.28 21.10 -24.72
N ARG A 123 -12.57 22.00 -24.03
CA ARG A 123 -12.49 22.00 -22.56
C ARG A 123 -13.86 22.21 -21.93
N LEU A 124 -14.64 23.15 -22.46
CA LEU A 124 -15.99 23.42 -21.97
C LEU A 124 -16.92 22.23 -22.23
N GLU A 125 -16.81 21.59 -23.40
CA GLU A 125 -17.59 20.40 -23.72
C GLU A 125 -17.23 19.19 -22.84
N CYS A 126 -15.93 18.95 -22.61
CA CYS A 126 -15.48 17.96 -21.64
C CYS A 126 -16.01 18.28 -20.22
N ALA A 127 -15.98 19.54 -19.80
CA ALA A 127 -16.52 19.95 -18.50
C ALA A 127 -18.03 19.69 -18.40
N ARG A 128 -18.80 20.00 -19.45
CA ARG A 128 -20.24 19.69 -19.55
C ARG A 128 -20.50 18.19 -19.47
N PHE A 129 -19.74 17.38 -20.22
CA PHE A 129 -19.84 15.92 -20.17
C PHE A 129 -19.60 15.38 -18.76
N PHE A 130 -18.52 15.80 -18.09
CA PHE A 130 -18.24 15.36 -16.72
C PHE A 130 -19.27 15.87 -15.70
N HIS A 131 -19.84 17.06 -15.90
CA HIS A 131 -20.91 17.57 -15.05
C HIS A 131 -22.19 16.75 -15.19
N LEU A 132 -22.62 16.43 -16.42
CA LEU A 132 -23.78 15.57 -16.69
C LEU A 132 -23.60 14.17 -16.09
N VAL A 133 -22.38 13.63 -16.19
CA VAL A 133 -21.99 12.35 -15.59
C VAL A 133 -22.03 12.40 -14.07
N ASP A 134 -21.49 13.46 -13.45
CA ASP A 134 -21.53 13.64 -11.99
C ASP A 134 -22.99 13.79 -11.51
N GLN A 135 -23.87 14.43 -12.29
CA GLN A 135 -25.31 14.43 -12.04
C GLN A 135 -25.88 13.01 -12.07
N MET A 136 -25.64 12.21 -13.11
CA MET A 136 -26.11 10.81 -13.18
C MET A 136 -25.59 9.93 -12.02
N ALA A 137 -24.36 10.17 -11.56
CA ALA A 137 -23.77 9.45 -10.42
C ALA A 137 -24.34 9.91 -9.07
N CYS A 138 -24.81 11.16 -8.99
CA CYS A 138 -25.38 11.77 -7.79
C CYS A 138 -26.91 11.69 -7.72
N SER A 139 -27.61 11.40 -8.83
CA SER A 139 -29.05 11.16 -8.87
C SER A 139 -29.42 10.11 -7.82
N ARG A 140 -29.92 10.60 -6.69
CA ARG A 140 -30.59 9.78 -5.67
C ARG A 140 -31.75 9.10 -6.38
N SER A 141 -31.95 7.81 -6.14
CA SER A 141 -33.19 7.12 -6.44
C SER A 141 -34.31 7.78 -5.63
N THR A 142 -34.82 8.92 -6.08
CA THR A 142 -36.05 9.50 -5.58
C THR A 142 -37.18 8.68 -6.18
N GLY A 143 -37.67 7.73 -5.38
CA GLY A 143 -38.97 7.14 -5.64
C GLY A 143 -40.01 8.24 -5.78
N MET A 144 -40.82 8.11 -6.84
CA MET A 144 -42.18 8.63 -6.98
C MET A 144 -42.48 10.05 -6.44
N ALA A 145 -42.54 11.03 -7.34
CA ALA A 145 -43.64 11.99 -7.45
C ALA A 145 -43.44 12.81 -8.72
N GLY A 146 -44.40 12.75 -9.64
CA GLY A 146 -44.35 13.45 -10.92
C GLY A 146 -44.48 14.97 -10.77
N SER A 147 -43.67 15.69 -11.54
CA SER A 147 -44.10 16.89 -12.28
C SER A 147 -42.96 17.25 -13.24
N SER A 148 -43.14 16.92 -14.52
CA SER A 148 -42.32 17.47 -15.60
C SER A 148 -42.47 18.99 -15.59
N LYS A 149 -41.42 19.72 -15.20
CA LYS A 149 -41.27 21.13 -15.56
C LYS A 149 -40.00 21.32 -16.37
N THR A 150 -40.26 21.76 -17.59
CA THR A 150 -39.42 21.95 -18.75
C THR A 150 -38.17 22.79 -18.44
N VAL A 151 -37.04 22.35 -18.98
CA VAL A 151 -35.77 23.08 -19.02
C VAL A 151 -35.96 24.32 -19.91
N GLY A 152 -36.05 25.49 -19.30
CA GLY A 152 -36.00 26.78 -19.98
C GLY A 152 -34.57 27.26 -20.09
N ASN A 153 -34.11 27.43 -21.33
CA ASN A 153 -32.88 28.14 -21.69
C ASN A 153 -32.88 29.55 -21.09
N LEU A 154 -31.82 29.94 -20.39
CA LEU A 154 -31.48 31.35 -20.18
C LEU A 154 -30.00 31.55 -20.49
N ALA A 155 -29.80 32.41 -21.47
CA ALA A 155 -28.57 32.75 -22.12
C ALA A 155 -27.69 33.67 -21.26
N LEU A 156 -26.40 33.56 -21.55
CA LEU A 156 -25.36 34.60 -21.53
C LEU A 156 -25.87 36.04 -21.32
N GLU A 157 -25.48 36.66 -20.20
CA GLU A 157 -25.17 38.08 -20.18
C GLU A 157 -23.78 38.28 -19.55
N ASN A 158 -22.86 38.71 -20.41
CA ASN A 158 -21.59 39.31 -20.03
C ASN A 158 -21.88 40.71 -19.48
N SER A 159 -21.63 40.94 -18.19
CA SER A 159 -21.29 42.29 -17.74
C SER A 159 -20.06 42.25 -16.85
N CYS A 160 -19.03 42.90 -17.37
CA CYS A 160 -17.83 43.28 -16.67
C CYS A 160 -18.21 44.36 -15.65
N ASN A 161 -18.00 44.11 -14.36
CA ASN A 161 -17.72 45.14 -13.37
C ASN A 161 -16.97 44.51 -12.18
N LYS A 162 -15.80 45.09 -11.88
CA LYS A 162 -14.98 44.85 -10.68
C LYS A 162 -15.83 44.99 -9.40
N PRO A 163 -15.47 44.31 -8.29
CA PRO A 163 -14.61 45.00 -7.32
C PRO A 163 -13.50 44.12 -6.72
N GLU A 164 -12.37 44.78 -6.50
CA GLU A 164 -11.23 44.35 -5.71
C GLU A 164 -11.52 44.34 -4.20
N MET A 165 -10.74 43.49 -3.51
CA MET A 165 -10.48 43.46 -2.07
C MET A 165 -11.63 43.14 -1.09
N ARG A 166 -11.53 41.95 -0.48
CA ARG A 166 -11.27 41.84 0.98
C ARG A 166 -10.71 40.46 1.32
N LYS A 167 -9.52 40.48 1.93
CA LYS A 167 -8.89 39.35 2.62
C LYS A 167 -9.53 39.27 4.00
N ASP A 168 -10.23 38.19 4.32
CA ASP A 168 -10.55 37.83 5.70
C ASP A 168 -9.99 36.44 5.99
N ILE A 169 -8.79 36.45 6.57
CA ILE A 169 -8.19 35.33 7.31
C ILE A 169 -8.54 35.57 8.77
N ARG A 170 -9.37 34.70 9.35
CA ARG A 170 -9.50 34.43 10.79
C ARG A 170 -10.07 33.00 10.85
N GLY A 171 -9.29 31.98 11.20
CA GLY A 171 -8.64 31.83 12.50
C GLY A 171 -9.60 31.01 13.36
N TYR A 172 -9.52 29.68 13.22
CA TYR A 172 -10.43 28.70 13.80
C TYR A 172 -9.75 28.11 15.04
N GLU A 173 -9.93 28.72 16.21
CA GLU A 173 -9.57 28.06 17.47
C GLU A 173 -10.66 28.17 18.52
N LYS A 174 -10.78 27.03 19.20
CA LYS A 174 -11.67 26.60 20.27
C LYS A 174 -11.87 27.65 21.36
N ASP A 175 -13.12 27.80 21.79
CA ASP A 175 -13.40 28.06 23.20
C ASP A 175 -14.59 27.20 23.66
N GLU A 176 -14.29 26.30 24.59
CA GLU A 176 -15.24 25.70 25.50
C GLU A 176 -15.61 26.75 26.56
N ARG A 177 -16.91 27.01 26.77
CA ARG A 177 -17.48 27.31 28.09
C ARG A 177 -19.01 27.42 28.07
N SER A 178 -19.60 26.49 28.82
CA SER A 178 -20.70 26.64 29.78
C SER A 178 -21.96 27.48 29.47
N VAL A 179 -23.04 26.71 29.41
CA VAL A 179 -24.43 26.96 29.80
C VAL A 179 -24.61 27.93 31.00
N SER A 180 -25.33 29.03 30.80
CA SER A 180 -26.31 29.60 31.75
C SER A 180 -27.17 30.64 31.00
N LYS A 181 -28.43 30.30 30.73
CA LYS A 181 -29.68 30.76 31.40
C LYS A 181 -30.12 32.19 31.06
N LEU A 182 -31.28 32.20 30.40
CA LEU A 182 -32.21 33.31 30.17
C LEU A 182 -32.48 34.15 31.42
N SER A 183 -32.54 35.46 31.23
CA SER A 183 -33.52 36.33 31.89
C SER A 183 -33.75 37.59 31.05
N ASP A 184 -35.02 37.76 30.68
CA ASP A 184 -35.80 39.00 30.64
C ASP A 184 -35.22 40.27 30.01
N ALA A 185 -35.77 40.60 28.84
CA ALA A 185 -35.90 41.98 28.39
C ALA A 185 -37.29 42.20 27.78
N THR A 186 -38.24 42.53 28.66
CA THR A 186 -39.45 43.30 28.36
C THR A 186 -39.10 44.57 27.58
N ARG A 187 -39.77 44.81 26.44
CA ARG A 187 -39.83 46.15 25.83
C ARG A 187 -41.25 46.45 25.37
N ASN A 188 -41.68 47.63 25.79
CA ASN A 188 -43.05 48.10 25.88
C ASN A 188 -43.80 48.22 24.56
N SER A 189 -45.07 47.83 24.67
CA SER A 189 -46.24 48.29 23.92
C SER A 189 -46.54 49.76 24.22
N SER A 190 -46.92 50.54 23.20
CA SER A 190 -47.57 51.84 23.32
C SER A 190 -48.39 52.13 22.06
N LYS A 191 -49.71 52.31 22.26
CA LYS A 191 -50.73 53.06 21.49
C LYS A 191 -52.08 52.33 21.59
N GLU A 192 -52.92 52.75 22.52
CA GLU A 192 -54.07 53.68 22.33
C GLU A 192 -55.26 52.95 21.67
N PHE A 193 -56.34 52.66 22.44
CA PHE A 193 -57.57 53.47 22.55
C PHE A 193 -58.22 53.72 21.16
N VAL A 194 -59.50 53.47 20.88
CA VAL A 194 -60.67 53.01 21.65
C VAL A 194 -61.80 52.69 20.65
N HIS A 195 -62.75 51.84 21.07
CA HIS A 195 -64.11 51.62 20.57
C HIS A 195 -64.40 51.54 19.05
N SER A 196 -64.89 50.37 18.60
CA SER A 196 -66.33 50.21 18.38
C SER A 196 -66.74 48.76 18.14
N SER A 197 -67.81 48.41 18.83
CA SER A 197 -68.64 47.23 18.75
C SER A 197 -69.31 47.06 17.38
N GLY A 198 -69.28 45.84 16.86
CA GLY A 198 -70.06 45.43 15.69
C GLY A 198 -70.20 43.92 15.69
N GLY A 199 -71.10 43.43 16.54
CA GLY A 199 -71.55 42.04 16.51
C GLY A 199 -72.73 41.86 15.54
N VAL A 200 -73.13 40.60 15.44
CA VAL A 200 -74.30 40.07 14.73
C VAL A 200 -74.02 39.59 13.30
N SER A 201 -73.63 38.31 13.27
CA SER A 201 -74.15 37.23 12.44
C SER A 201 -74.84 37.59 11.12
N ASP A 202 -74.32 37.00 10.04
CA ASP A 202 -75.17 36.59 8.94
C ASP A 202 -74.91 35.12 8.55
N VAL A 203 -76.02 34.44 8.32
CA VAL A 203 -76.20 33.01 8.13
C VAL A 203 -76.60 32.82 6.68
N SER A 204 -75.82 32.11 5.86
CA SER A 204 -76.40 31.28 4.78
C SER A 204 -75.38 30.33 4.13
N LYS A 205 -75.76 29.04 4.13
CA LYS A 205 -75.87 28.08 2.99
C LYS A 205 -74.86 28.25 1.83
N SER A 206 -74.28 27.24 1.19
CA SER A 206 -74.37 25.78 1.13
C SER A 206 -73.21 25.38 0.18
N HIS A 207 -72.51 24.27 0.36
CA HIS A 207 -72.71 23.06 -0.45
C HIS A 207 -71.83 21.92 0.09
N ARG A 208 -72.34 20.71 -0.05
CA ARG A 208 -71.80 19.43 0.42
C ARG A 208 -70.47 19.10 -0.24
N ASP A 209 -69.47 18.71 0.56
CA ASP A 209 -68.39 17.84 0.11
C ASP A 209 -68.03 16.80 1.17
N PHE A 210 -67.90 15.57 0.68
CA PHE A 210 -67.93 14.29 1.36
C PHE A 210 -66.62 14.04 2.14
N GLN A 211 -66.52 14.48 3.40
CA GLN A 211 -65.37 14.16 4.26
C GLN A 211 -65.61 12.90 5.12
N LYS A 212 -64.90 11.85 4.72
CA LYS A 212 -64.49 10.64 5.46
C LYS A 212 -64.68 10.72 6.98
N GLU A 213 -65.53 9.83 7.48
CA GLU A 213 -65.76 9.53 8.90
C GLU A 213 -64.44 9.29 9.66
N SER A 214 -64.00 10.27 10.43
CA SER A 214 -63.04 10.08 11.52
C SER A 214 -63.80 9.45 12.70
N ARG A 215 -63.73 8.12 12.80
CA ARG A 215 -64.15 7.41 14.01
C ARG A 215 -63.22 7.80 15.16
N HIS A 216 -63.59 8.87 15.86
CA HIS A 216 -63.09 9.19 17.19
C HIS A 216 -63.64 8.16 18.18
N SER A 217 -63.06 6.96 18.22
CA SER A 217 -63.26 6.07 19.38
C SER A 217 -62.29 6.50 20.47
N THR A 218 -62.84 7.24 21.42
CA THR A 218 -62.31 7.54 22.75
C THR A 218 -62.04 6.24 23.52
N SER A 219 -60.87 5.64 23.33
CA SER A 219 -60.31 4.74 24.34
C SER A 219 -58.90 5.23 24.64
N SER A 220 -58.84 6.11 25.63
CA SER A 220 -57.62 6.43 26.36
C SER A 220 -57.08 5.13 26.94
N SER A 221 -56.30 4.41 26.13
CA SER A 221 -55.41 3.38 26.61
C SER A 221 -54.37 4.13 27.44
N ARG A 222 -54.69 4.32 28.73
CA ARG A 222 -53.77 4.80 29.76
C ARG A 222 -52.46 4.06 29.55
N LYS A 223 -51.47 4.73 28.96
CA LYS A 223 -50.09 4.24 28.91
C LYS A 223 -49.70 4.02 30.36
N ARG A 224 -49.74 2.76 30.81
CA ARG A 224 -49.36 2.37 32.16
C ARG A 224 -47.94 2.92 32.38
N SER A 225 -47.82 3.89 33.27
CA SER A 225 -46.52 4.46 33.62
C SER A 225 -45.72 3.35 34.28
N TRP A 226 -44.69 2.88 33.60
CA TRP A 226 -43.79 1.84 34.12
C TRP A 226 -43.17 2.32 35.44
N ALA A 227 -43.14 1.44 36.44
CA ALA A 227 -42.46 1.71 37.69
C ALA A 227 -40.97 1.99 37.45
N SER A 228 -40.34 2.83 38.28
CA SER A 228 -38.94 3.24 38.09
C SER A 228 -37.99 2.05 37.93
N CYS A 229 -38.17 1.01 38.76
CA CYS A 229 -37.41 -0.23 38.70
C CYS A 229 -37.54 -0.97 37.35
N GLU A 230 -38.74 -0.94 36.75
CA GLU A 230 -39.00 -1.63 35.49
C GLU A 230 -38.42 -0.87 34.28
N LYS A 231 -38.40 0.47 34.35
CA LYS A 231 -37.69 1.32 33.38
C LYS A 231 -36.19 1.06 33.42
N GLU A 232 -35.61 0.93 34.61
CA GLU A 232 -34.18 0.69 34.82
C GLU A 232 -33.76 -0.69 34.32
N LYS A 233 -34.54 -1.74 34.61
CA LYS A 233 -34.30 -3.09 34.06
C LYS A 233 -34.29 -3.08 32.53
N ARG A 234 -35.28 -2.42 31.92
CA ARG A 234 -35.40 -2.33 30.46
C ARG A 234 -34.27 -1.50 29.83
N LEU A 235 -33.82 -0.45 30.51
CA LEU A 235 -32.64 0.32 30.10
C LEU A 235 -31.37 -0.55 30.13
N ASN A 236 -31.16 -1.33 31.19
CA ASN A 236 -30.03 -2.25 31.29
C ASN A 236 -30.08 -3.33 30.20
N GLU A 237 -31.25 -3.90 29.92
CA GLU A 237 -31.44 -4.84 28.80
C GLU A 237 -31.11 -4.18 27.45
N MET A 238 -31.54 -2.94 27.22
CA MET A 238 -31.19 -2.19 26.01
C MET A 238 -29.69 -1.96 25.88
N VAL A 239 -28.99 -1.61 26.96
CA VAL A 239 -27.54 -1.41 26.99
C VAL A 239 -26.80 -2.74 26.73
N GLN A 240 -27.21 -3.83 27.36
CA GLN A 240 -26.62 -5.15 27.13
C GLN A 240 -26.81 -5.61 25.68
N ASN A 241 -28.01 -5.43 25.12
CA ASN A 241 -28.30 -5.76 23.73
C ASN A 241 -27.46 -4.90 22.76
N ALA A 242 -27.29 -3.61 23.05
CA ALA A 242 -26.41 -2.74 22.25
C ALA A 242 -24.93 -3.18 22.31
N SER A 243 -24.43 -3.57 23.49
CA SER A 243 -23.08 -4.10 23.67
C SER A 243 -22.89 -5.41 22.89
N TRP A 244 -23.84 -6.34 23.00
CA TRP A 244 -23.83 -7.61 22.27
C TRP A 244 -23.81 -7.40 20.75
N ARG A 245 -24.62 -6.47 20.22
CA ARG A 245 -24.58 -6.12 18.77
C ARG A 245 -23.25 -5.51 18.34
N LYS A 246 -22.57 -4.74 19.21
CA LYS A 246 -21.24 -4.20 18.93
C LYS A 246 -20.19 -5.32 18.89
N GLU A 247 -20.26 -6.25 19.83
CA GLU A 247 -19.37 -7.41 19.88
C GLU A 247 -19.56 -8.32 18.66
N GLN A 248 -20.80 -8.64 18.26
CA GLN A 248 -21.10 -9.43 17.07
C GLN A 248 -20.60 -8.76 15.79
N ARG A 249 -20.80 -7.43 15.66
CA ARG A 249 -20.23 -6.67 14.53
C ARG A 249 -18.71 -6.72 14.51
N ASN A 250 -18.05 -6.60 15.65
CA ASN A 250 -16.60 -6.72 15.72
C ASN A 250 -16.12 -8.13 15.32
N LYS A 251 -16.76 -9.18 15.83
CA LYS A 251 -16.46 -10.57 15.44
C LYS A 251 -16.63 -10.79 13.92
N GLN A 252 -17.71 -10.29 13.34
CA GLN A 252 -17.95 -10.38 11.89
C GLN A 252 -16.93 -9.56 11.09
N LEU A 253 -16.57 -8.35 11.53
CA LEU A 253 -15.54 -7.55 10.88
C LEU A 253 -14.17 -8.23 10.93
N THR A 254 -13.82 -8.86 12.05
CA THR A 254 -12.57 -9.63 12.18
C THR A 254 -12.58 -10.87 11.28
N ALA A 255 -13.69 -11.61 11.23
CA ALA A 255 -13.85 -12.76 10.35
C ALA A 255 -13.82 -12.37 8.87
N PHE A 256 -14.48 -11.26 8.51
CA PHE A 256 -14.47 -10.73 7.14
C PHE A 256 -13.08 -10.26 6.74
N ALA A 257 -12.36 -9.54 7.61
CA ALA A 257 -10.98 -9.12 7.36
C ALA A 257 -10.01 -10.31 7.25
N ALA A 258 -10.25 -11.41 7.98
CA ALA A 258 -9.48 -12.64 7.84
C ALA A 258 -9.76 -13.33 6.49
N HIS A 259 -11.03 -13.46 6.11
CA HIS A 259 -11.43 -14.04 4.83
C HIS A 259 -10.93 -13.21 3.64
N GLU A 260 -11.03 -11.88 3.71
CA GLU A 260 -10.53 -10.97 2.68
C GLU A 260 -9.00 -11.10 2.54
N LYS A 261 -8.27 -11.24 3.64
CA LYS A 261 -6.82 -11.53 3.61
C LYS A 261 -6.54 -12.87 2.94
N ASP A 262 -7.26 -13.93 3.30
CA ASP A 262 -7.08 -15.27 2.73
C ASP A 262 -7.44 -15.33 1.24
N GLU A 263 -8.48 -14.63 0.81
CA GLU A 263 -8.92 -14.54 -0.59
C GLU A 263 -7.91 -13.76 -1.43
N ILE A 264 -7.46 -12.61 -0.93
CA ILE A 264 -6.36 -11.83 -1.52
C ILE A 264 -5.07 -12.68 -1.57
N GLN A 265 -4.79 -13.47 -0.53
CA GLN A 265 -3.65 -14.38 -0.50
C GLN A 265 -3.77 -15.47 -1.57
N ARG A 266 -4.94 -16.10 -1.73
CA ARG A 266 -5.20 -17.14 -2.75
C ARG A 266 -5.11 -16.58 -4.18
N GLU A 267 -5.73 -15.43 -4.44
CA GLU A 267 -5.69 -14.78 -5.75
C GLU A 267 -4.26 -14.32 -6.12
N LYS A 268 -3.46 -13.90 -5.12
CA LYS A 268 -2.03 -13.58 -5.29
C LYS A 268 -1.14 -14.82 -5.43
N SER A 269 -1.42 -15.88 -4.69
CA SER A 269 -0.75 -17.19 -4.82
C SER A 269 -0.97 -17.80 -6.20
N SER A 270 -2.15 -17.60 -6.80
CA SER A 270 -2.40 -18.00 -8.20
C SER A 270 -1.50 -17.28 -9.20
N LYS A 271 -0.88 -16.14 -8.83
CA LYS A 271 0.07 -15.38 -9.66
C LYS A 271 1.55 -15.64 -9.30
N GLY A 272 1.84 -16.58 -8.39
CA GLY A 272 3.22 -16.95 -8.02
C GLY A 272 4.01 -15.87 -7.25
N VAL A 273 3.45 -14.67 -7.04
CA VAL A 273 4.12 -13.55 -6.36
C VAL A 273 3.59 -13.41 -4.94
N LYS A 274 4.40 -13.77 -3.94
CA LYS A 274 4.02 -13.72 -2.51
C LYS A 274 3.79 -12.29 -2.00
N ASN A 275 4.65 -11.35 -2.37
CA ASN A 275 4.62 -9.95 -1.90
C ASN A 275 4.55 -8.97 -3.10
N PRO A 276 3.36 -8.73 -3.68
CA PRO A 276 3.23 -7.92 -4.91
C PRO A 276 3.50 -6.43 -4.72
N ASP A 277 3.58 -5.96 -3.47
CA ASP A 277 3.93 -4.59 -3.10
C ASP A 277 5.41 -4.42 -2.74
N SER A 278 6.22 -5.47 -2.92
CA SER A 278 7.68 -5.36 -2.85
C SER A 278 8.19 -4.43 -3.95
N SER A 279 9.10 -3.52 -3.61
CA SER A 279 9.71 -2.59 -4.57
C SER A 279 10.59 -3.30 -5.62
N ILE A 280 11.19 -4.44 -5.26
CA ILE A 280 12.10 -5.21 -6.13
C ILE A 280 11.54 -6.57 -6.55
N GLY A 281 10.96 -7.32 -5.60
CA GLY A 281 10.22 -8.56 -5.86
C GLY A 281 11.10 -9.79 -6.07
N VAL A 282 12.40 -9.61 -6.26
CA VAL A 282 13.40 -10.66 -6.44
C VAL A 282 14.62 -10.40 -5.56
N TYR A 283 15.26 -11.48 -5.11
CA TYR A 283 16.48 -11.46 -4.33
C TYR A 283 17.45 -12.51 -4.85
N ALA A 284 18.75 -12.24 -4.76
CA ALA A 284 19.78 -13.21 -5.13
C ALA A 284 20.03 -14.15 -3.95
N PRO A 285 20.02 -15.48 -4.13
CA PRO A 285 20.33 -16.42 -3.05
C PRO A 285 21.84 -16.59 -2.79
N ASP A 286 22.69 -16.24 -3.75
CA ASP A 286 24.14 -16.29 -3.69
C ASP A 286 24.76 -15.30 -4.70
N ALA A 287 26.09 -15.14 -4.66
CA ALA A 287 26.82 -14.24 -5.55
C ALA A 287 26.75 -14.67 -7.03
N GLU A 288 26.81 -15.97 -7.29
CA GLU A 288 26.82 -16.54 -8.66
C GLU A 288 25.49 -16.30 -9.39
N SER A 289 24.39 -16.17 -8.66
CA SER A 289 23.07 -15.87 -9.20
C SER A 289 23.02 -14.59 -10.04
N TYR A 290 23.84 -13.58 -9.71
CA TYR A 290 23.94 -12.37 -10.53
C TYR A 290 24.55 -12.61 -11.91
N ILE A 291 25.35 -13.67 -12.06
CA ILE A 291 26.00 -14.06 -13.31
C ILE A 291 25.11 -15.05 -14.07
N VAL A 292 24.65 -16.12 -13.40
CA VAL A 292 23.85 -17.19 -14.00
C VAL A 292 22.49 -16.69 -14.45
N PHE A 293 21.84 -15.86 -13.63
CA PHE A 293 20.52 -15.30 -13.92
C PHE A 293 20.60 -13.82 -14.34
N LYS A 294 21.70 -13.42 -14.99
CA LYS A 294 21.90 -12.04 -15.46
C LYS A 294 20.76 -11.54 -16.34
N GLU A 295 20.11 -12.42 -17.11
CA GLU A 295 18.95 -12.06 -17.96
C GLU A 295 17.74 -11.60 -17.13
N ILE A 296 17.65 -12.01 -15.86
CA ILE A 296 16.65 -11.55 -14.90
C ILE A 296 17.17 -10.35 -14.10
N PHE A 297 18.41 -10.42 -13.59
CA PHE A 297 18.95 -9.39 -12.70
C PHE A 297 19.37 -8.10 -13.43
N ASP A 298 19.97 -8.18 -14.62
CA ASP A 298 20.46 -7.00 -15.32
C ASP A 298 19.35 -6.00 -15.67
N PRO A 299 18.19 -6.40 -16.24
CA PRO A 299 17.09 -5.46 -16.48
C PRO A 299 16.54 -4.82 -15.20
N ILE A 300 16.56 -5.56 -14.09
CA ILE A 300 16.08 -5.09 -12.78
C ILE A 300 17.07 -4.07 -12.19
N ILE A 301 18.36 -4.37 -12.27
CA ILE A 301 19.46 -3.48 -11.85
C ILE A 301 19.45 -2.20 -12.68
N GLU A 302 19.31 -2.31 -14.00
CA GLU A 302 19.24 -1.16 -14.90
C GLU A 302 18.00 -0.30 -14.62
N CYS A 303 16.83 -0.92 -14.38
CA CYS A 303 15.61 -0.20 -14.07
C CYS A 303 15.69 0.57 -12.75
N TYR A 304 16.28 -0.04 -11.70
CA TYR A 304 16.34 0.55 -10.37
C TYR A 304 17.51 1.54 -10.20
N HIS A 305 18.70 1.16 -10.66
CA HIS A 305 19.95 1.93 -10.44
C HIS A 305 20.37 2.78 -11.64
N HIS A 306 19.70 2.66 -12.79
CA HIS A 306 20.16 3.24 -14.06
C HIS A 306 21.58 2.76 -14.42
N PHE A 307 21.88 1.50 -14.10
CA PHE A 307 23.18 0.87 -14.26
C PHE A 307 23.08 -0.29 -15.26
N GLY A 308 23.51 -0.05 -16.50
CA GLY A 308 23.32 -0.99 -17.60
C GLY A 308 24.30 -2.18 -17.59
N PRO A 309 24.11 -3.15 -18.51
CA PRO A 309 24.96 -4.34 -18.64
C PRO A 309 26.44 -4.02 -18.93
N ASN A 310 26.72 -2.89 -19.58
CA ASN A 310 28.08 -2.45 -19.92
C ASN A 310 28.67 -1.46 -18.90
N SER A 311 27.89 -1.01 -17.92
CA SER A 311 28.36 -0.13 -16.85
C SER A 311 29.24 -0.94 -15.88
N ARG A 312 30.24 -0.29 -15.27
CA ARG A 312 31.14 -0.90 -14.28
C ARG A 312 31.20 -0.07 -13.02
N GLN A 313 31.25 -0.76 -11.88
CA GLN A 313 31.45 -0.12 -10.59
C GLN A 313 32.90 0.40 -10.52
N PRO A 314 33.13 1.61 -9.99
CA PRO A 314 34.48 2.07 -9.69
C PRO A 314 35.22 1.14 -8.72
N ALA A 315 36.54 1.29 -8.66
CA ALA A 315 37.34 0.66 -7.62
C ALA A 315 36.83 1.07 -6.23
N PHE A 316 36.98 0.17 -5.25
CA PHE A 316 36.60 0.45 -3.86
C PHE A 316 37.41 1.64 -3.33
N ASP A 317 36.71 2.65 -2.83
CA ASP A 317 37.33 3.89 -2.39
C ASP A 317 36.42 4.64 -1.41
N LEU A 318 36.80 4.62 -0.13
CA LEU A 318 36.14 5.36 0.95
C LEU A 318 36.77 6.76 1.19
N GLY A 319 37.77 7.17 0.41
CA GLY A 319 38.36 8.51 0.47
C GLY A 319 39.07 8.83 1.77
N LEU A 320 39.86 7.88 2.30
CA LEU A 320 40.66 8.05 3.52
C LEU A 320 41.58 9.29 3.44
N ASP A 321 42.10 9.58 2.25
CA ASP A 321 42.95 10.73 1.93
C ASP A 321 42.18 12.05 1.71
N ARG A 322 40.85 12.00 1.65
CA ARG A 322 39.96 13.13 1.32
C ARG A 322 38.93 13.43 2.40
N LEU A 323 39.11 12.88 3.60
CA LEU A 323 38.24 13.12 4.76
C LEU A 323 38.18 14.60 5.17
N ASP A 324 39.18 15.40 4.80
CA ASP A 324 39.22 16.85 4.99
C ASP A 324 38.20 17.63 4.17
N GLN A 325 37.68 17.05 3.08
CA GLN A 325 36.58 17.64 2.31
C GLN A 325 35.23 17.60 3.04
N LEU A 326 35.13 16.80 4.11
CA LEU A 326 33.91 16.60 4.90
C LEU A 326 33.99 17.39 6.21
N CYS A 327 33.87 18.72 6.14
CA CYS A 327 33.82 19.57 7.33
C CYS A 327 32.61 19.20 8.22
N THR A 328 32.57 19.68 9.46
CA THR A 328 31.36 19.49 10.28
C THR A 328 30.21 20.28 9.68
N LEU A 329 29.16 19.58 9.22
CA LEU A 329 27.91 20.22 8.84
C LEU A 329 27.22 20.73 10.10
N ASP A 330 26.65 21.93 10.02
CA ASP A 330 25.90 22.53 11.12
C ASP A 330 26.67 22.51 12.47
N PRO A 331 27.80 23.22 12.59
CA PRO A 331 28.61 23.24 13.80
C PRO A 331 27.87 23.81 15.02
N GLU A 332 26.81 24.58 14.80
CA GLU A 332 25.93 25.13 15.84
C GLU A 332 24.91 24.10 16.36
N GLY A 333 24.73 22.97 15.66
CA GLY A 333 23.76 21.91 16.02
C GLY A 333 22.30 22.36 15.93
N LYS A 334 21.99 23.33 15.07
CA LYS A 334 20.65 23.92 14.95
C LYS A 334 19.69 23.07 14.12
N TYR A 335 20.20 22.36 13.11
CA TYR A 335 19.43 21.62 12.11
C TYR A 335 19.66 20.12 12.21
N ILE A 336 20.92 19.65 12.29
CA ILE A 336 21.26 18.23 12.26
C ILE A 336 21.21 17.65 13.68
N GLN A 337 20.35 16.65 13.88
CA GLN A 337 20.24 15.91 15.13
C GLN A 337 21.26 14.78 15.22
N SER A 338 21.43 14.01 14.13
CA SER A 338 22.34 12.87 14.10
C SER A 338 22.77 12.53 12.68
N THR A 339 23.97 11.99 12.56
CA THR A 339 24.55 11.46 11.32
C THR A 339 24.75 9.96 11.46
N ARG A 340 24.45 9.22 10.39
CA ARG A 340 24.62 7.76 10.31
C ARG A 340 25.13 7.36 8.94
N ILE A 341 26.16 6.54 8.89
CA ILE A 341 26.64 5.90 7.66
C ILE A 341 26.64 4.39 7.89
N ARG A 342 26.02 3.65 6.97
CA ARG A 342 25.96 2.19 7.04
C ARG A 342 26.32 1.56 5.70
N CYS A 343 26.89 0.37 5.76
CA CYS A 343 27.13 -0.48 4.59
C CYS A 343 26.75 -1.93 4.88
N ALA A 344 26.50 -2.68 3.83
CA ALA A 344 26.35 -4.13 3.91
C ALA A 344 27.63 -4.81 3.43
N ARG A 345 27.97 -5.96 4.03
CA ARG A 345 29.05 -6.83 3.58
C ARG A 345 28.60 -8.28 3.66
N THR A 346 28.86 -9.00 2.58
CA THR A 346 28.70 -10.46 2.50
C THR A 346 30.09 -11.08 2.42
N LEU A 347 30.23 -12.30 2.93
CA LEU A 347 31.51 -13.01 2.99
C LEU A 347 31.71 -13.82 1.72
N ALA A 348 32.89 -13.72 1.10
CA ALA A 348 33.26 -14.53 -0.05
C ALA A 348 33.33 -16.01 0.34
N GLY A 349 32.88 -16.89 -0.57
CA GLY A 349 32.84 -18.34 -0.35
C GLY A 349 31.61 -18.86 0.39
N TYR A 350 30.68 -17.98 0.80
CA TYR A 350 29.40 -18.36 1.40
C TYR A 350 28.24 -17.95 0.50
N PRO A 351 27.18 -18.77 0.39
CA PRO A 351 25.92 -18.28 -0.17
C PRO A 351 25.30 -17.23 0.76
N PHE A 352 24.33 -16.47 0.27
CA PHE A 352 23.59 -15.55 1.13
C PHE A 352 22.57 -16.29 2.01
N ASN A 353 21.93 -15.57 2.92
CA ASN A 353 20.99 -16.09 3.91
C ASN A 353 19.93 -17.10 3.41
N PRO A 354 19.36 -17.00 2.19
CA PRO A 354 18.40 -17.98 1.69
C PRO A 354 18.92 -19.41 1.58
N LEU A 355 20.20 -19.56 1.21
CA LEU A 355 20.83 -20.86 0.98
C LEU A 355 21.81 -21.26 2.08
N LEU A 356 22.12 -20.37 3.03
CA LEU A 356 22.91 -20.73 4.20
C LEU A 356 22.32 -21.94 4.95
N THR A 357 23.21 -22.86 5.30
CA THR A 357 22.90 -24.01 6.16
C THR A 357 22.96 -23.60 7.62
N GLU A 358 22.39 -24.42 8.51
CA GLU A 358 22.47 -24.20 9.96
C GLU A 358 23.93 -24.07 10.45
N ALA A 359 24.81 -24.95 9.97
CA ALA A 359 26.24 -24.89 10.24
C ALA A 359 26.89 -23.61 9.66
N GLY A 360 26.52 -23.21 8.45
CA GLY A 360 27.03 -21.98 7.82
C GLY A 360 26.70 -20.72 8.62
N TYR A 361 25.48 -20.62 9.16
CA TYR A 361 25.11 -19.51 10.05
C TYR A 361 26.01 -19.41 11.28
N LEU A 362 26.32 -20.55 11.92
CA LEU A 362 27.21 -20.61 13.10
C LEU A 362 28.68 -20.35 12.73
N GLU A 363 29.13 -20.83 11.58
CA GLU A 363 30.50 -20.60 11.11
C GLU A 363 30.75 -19.12 10.83
N ILE A 364 29.83 -18.45 10.13
CA ILE A 364 29.87 -17.01 9.90
C ILE A 364 29.84 -16.25 11.22
N GLU A 365 28.94 -16.60 12.14
CA GLU A 365 28.87 -15.98 13.47
C GLU A 365 30.21 -16.08 14.21
N ASN A 366 30.84 -17.25 14.23
CA ASN A 366 32.12 -17.45 14.91
C ASN A 366 33.25 -16.64 14.26
N LYS A 367 33.39 -16.69 12.93
CA LYS A 367 34.39 -15.88 12.20
C LYS A 367 34.22 -14.39 12.47
N VAL A 368 32.97 -13.92 12.47
CA VAL A 368 32.65 -12.53 12.74
C VAL A 368 32.96 -12.19 14.20
N LYS A 369 32.62 -13.03 15.17
CA LYS A 369 32.99 -12.82 16.58
C LYS A 369 34.49 -12.71 16.79
N ASP A 370 35.28 -13.57 16.14
CA ASP A 370 36.74 -13.52 16.21
C ASP A 370 37.27 -12.19 15.62
N ALA A 371 36.71 -11.77 14.49
CA ALA A 371 37.05 -10.48 13.88
C ALA A 371 36.66 -9.26 14.75
N LEU A 372 35.50 -9.33 15.40
CA LEU A 372 35.01 -8.30 16.32
C LEU A 372 35.85 -8.22 17.60
N ASN A 373 36.28 -9.37 18.14
CA ASN A 373 37.17 -9.43 19.30
C ASN A 373 38.57 -8.86 19.00
N ALA A 374 38.98 -8.86 17.73
CA ALA A 374 40.23 -8.27 17.28
C ALA A 374 40.18 -6.73 17.11
N LEU A 375 39.02 -6.09 17.31
CA LEU A 375 38.89 -4.63 17.33
C LEU A 375 39.53 -4.07 18.62
N ALA A 376 40.79 -3.65 18.51
CA ALA A 376 41.59 -3.19 19.65
C ALA A 376 41.40 -1.71 20.01
N GLU A 377 40.99 -0.88 19.04
CA GLU A 377 40.78 0.55 19.24
C GLU A 377 39.59 0.82 20.18
N ASP A 378 39.73 1.77 21.10
CA ASP A 378 38.75 1.98 22.18
C ASP A 378 37.35 2.33 21.68
N ASP A 379 37.26 3.13 20.62
CA ASP A 379 35.98 3.55 20.02
C ASP A 379 35.38 2.51 19.07
N LEU A 380 36.08 1.41 18.77
CA LEU A 380 35.59 0.29 17.97
C LEU A 380 35.31 -0.96 18.82
N ARG A 381 36.06 -1.15 19.91
CA ARG A 381 35.91 -2.28 20.84
C ARG A 381 34.52 -2.27 21.45
N GLY A 382 33.91 -3.46 21.51
CA GLY A 382 32.52 -3.60 21.92
C GLY A 382 32.17 -4.97 22.44
N THR A 383 30.88 -5.22 22.52
CA THR A 383 30.33 -6.49 23.00
C THR A 383 29.43 -7.08 21.94
N TYR A 384 29.60 -8.38 21.67
CA TYR A 384 28.73 -9.16 20.82
C TYR A 384 27.62 -9.82 21.65
N TYR A 385 26.38 -9.63 21.20
CA TYR A 385 25.16 -10.15 21.82
C TYR A 385 24.51 -11.13 20.84
N PRO A 386 24.69 -12.46 21.02
CA PRO A 386 23.97 -13.44 20.23
C PRO A 386 22.47 -13.32 20.52
N LEU A 387 21.62 -13.41 19.48
CA LEU A 387 20.17 -13.45 19.66
C LEU A 387 19.75 -14.75 20.35
N LYS A 388 20.41 -15.87 20.01
CA LYS A 388 20.19 -17.14 20.70
C LYS A 388 20.71 -17.05 22.13
N GLY A 389 19.81 -17.21 23.09
CA GLY A 389 20.14 -17.14 24.52
C GLY A 389 20.24 -15.73 25.08
N MET A 390 19.86 -14.69 24.32
CA MET A 390 19.79 -13.32 24.82
C MET A 390 18.83 -13.22 26.02
N THR A 391 19.29 -12.60 27.11
CA THR A 391 18.43 -12.39 28.28
C THR A 391 17.35 -11.34 27.99
N THR A 392 16.24 -11.39 28.72
CA THR A 392 15.13 -10.44 28.53
C THR A 392 15.57 -9.01 28.85
N GLU A 393 16.50 -8.82 29.78
CA GLU A 393 17.05 -7.53 30.19
C GLU A 393 17.87 -6.90 29.05
N VAL A 394 18.78 -7.68 28.46
CA VAL A 394 19.59 -7.25 27.31
C VAL A 394 18.68 -6.97 26.11
N GLN A 395 17.71 -7.85 25.85
CA GLN A 395 16.74 -7.67 24.76
C GLN A 395 15.97 -6.36 24.92
N LYS A 396 15.45 -6.05 26.13
CA LYS A 396 14.77 -4.79 26.41
C LYS A 396 15.68 -3.58 26.24
N SER A 397 16.93 -3.66 26.66
CA SER A 397 17.91 -2.58 26.45
C SER A 397 18.14 -2.31 24.97
N LEU A 398 18.41 -3.36 24.18
CA LEU A 398 18.65 -3.23 22.74
C LEU A 398 17.41 -2.75 21.97
N ILE A 399 16.19 -3.09 22.43
CA ILE A 399 14.95 -2.52 21.88
C ILE A 399 14.86 -1.02 22.18
N LYS A 400 15.14 -0.62 23.42
CA LYS A 400 15.11 0.78 23.87
C LYS A 400 16.12 1.63 23.10
N ASP A 401 17.29 1.07 22.81
CA ASP A 401 18.34 1.72 22.03
C ASP A 401 18.09 1.67 20.51
N HIS A 402 16.99 1.04 20.06
CA HIS A 402 16.67 0.81 18.65
C HIS A 402 17.72 -0.02 17.88
N PHE A 403 18.45 -0.90 18.57
CA PHE A 403 19.50 -1.75 18.01
C PHE A 403 19.03 -3.16 17.69
N LEU A 404 18.00 -3.66 18.39
CA LEU A 404 17.47 -4.99 18.14
C LEU A 404 16.71 -5.03 16.81
N PHE A 405 17.26 -5.71 15.81
CA PHE A 405 16.51 -6.13 14.64
C PHE A 405 15.58 -7.29 15.02
N LYS A 406 14.38 -7.31 14.44
CA LYS A 406 13.32 -8.25 14.81
C LYS A 406 13.14 -9.31 13.72
N GLU A 407 12.70 -10.49 14.13
CA GLU A 407 12.08 -11.43 13.20
C GLU A 407 10.81 -10.81 12.61
N GLY A 408 10.49 -11.12 11.36
CA GLY A 408 9.18 -10.80 10.79
C GLY A 408 9.15 -9.76 9.69
N ASP A 409 10.29 -9.43 9.08
CA ASP A 409 10.22 -8.86 7.73
C ASP A 409 9.67 -9.94 6.78
N ARG A 410 8.42 -9.73 6.34
CA ARG A 410 7.72 -10.65 5.43
C ARG A 410 8.41 -10.80 4.07
N PHE A 411 9.21 -9.83 3.63
CA PHE A 411 9.99 -9.92 2.41
C PHE A 411 11.16 -10.88 2.59
N LEU A 412 11.91 -10.73 3.70
CA LEU A 412 12.99 -11.65 4.06
C LEU A 412 12.48 -13.09 4.29
N GLN A 413 11.33 -13.23 4.96
CA GLN A 413 10.67 -14.53 5.14
C GLN A 413 10.26 -15.17 3.81
N ALA A 414 9.63 -14.39 2.91
CA ALA A 414 9.19 -14.89 1.61
C ALA A 414 10.37 -15.32 0.72
N ALA A 415 11.50 -14.63 0.86
CA ALA A 415 12.75 -14.92 0.16
C ALA A 415 13.65 -15.91 0.92
N ASN A 416 13.13 -16.57 1.96
CA ASN A 416 13.81 -17.66 2.69
C ASN A 416 15.05 -17.22 3.50
N ALA A 417 15.26 -15.92 3.73
CA ALA A 417 16.43 -15.39 4.45
C ALA A 417 16.33 -15.51 5.98
N CYS A 418 15.17 -15.87 6.53
CA CYS A 418 14.97 -16.05 7.98
C CYS A 418 15.14 -17.50 8.46
N ARG A 419 15.75 -18.40 7.67
CA ARG A 419 15.91 -19.81 8.05
C ARG A 419 16.72 -19.97 9.33
N PHE A 420 16.32 -20.95 10.14
CA PHE A 420 16.98 -21.31 11.42
C PHE A 420 16.99 -20.18 12.46
N TRP A 421 16.09 -19.21 12.35
CA TRP A 421 16.01 -18.11 13.31
C TRP A 421 15.84 -18.63 14.76
N PRO A 422 16.55 -18.08 15.77
CA PRO A 422 17.49 -16.96 15.74
C PRO A 422 18.97 -17.38 15.62
N LEU A 423 19.27 -18.61 15.20
CA LEU A 423 20.63 -19.17 15.20
C LEU A 423 21.59 -18.38 14.29
N GLY A 424 22.83 -18.17 14.74
CA GLY A 424 23.87 -17.48 13.97
C GLY A 424 23.69 -15.96 13.86
N ARG A 425 22.65 -15.40 14.50
CA ARG A 425 22.38 -13.95 14.49
C ARG A 425 22.85 -13.30 15.77
N GLY A 426 23.35 -12.08 15.63
CA GLY A 426 23.74 -11.28 16.78
C GLY A 426 23.91 -9.82 16.44
N ILE A 427 24.09 -9.05 17.50
CA ILE A 427 24.29 -7.61 17.45
C ILE A 427 25.60 -7.33 18.16
N PHE A 428 26.44 -6.51 17.56
CA PHE A 428 27.63 -5.98 18.21
C PHE A 428 27.51 -4.47 18.30
N HIS A 429 27.88 -3.88 19.43
CA HIS A 429 28.10 -2.44 19.48
C HIS A 429 29.26 -2.10 20.42
N ASN A 430 29.94 -1.00 20.10
CA ASN A 430 30.95 -0.41 20.98
C ASN A 430 30.33 0.18 22.25
N LYS A 431 31.19 0.54 23.22
CA LYS A 431 30.77 1.11 24.51
C LYS A 431 29.90 2.35 24.34
N ASP A 432 30.29 3.25 23.43
CA ASP A 432 29.63 4.54 23.23
C ASP A 432 28.40 4.45 22.31
N LYS A 433 28.03 3.25 21.84
CA LYS A 433 26.85 3.01 20.98
C LYS A 433 26.88 3.78 19.66
N THR A 434 28.08 4.07 19.18
CA THR A 434 28.32 4.87 18.00
C THR A 434 28.82 3.97 16.84
N PHE A 435 29.33 2.77 17.10
CA PHE A 435 29.70 1.76 16.10
C PHE A 435 28.93 0.46 16.39
N LEU A 436 28.12 0.00 15.43
CA LEU A 436 27.14 -1.08 15.58
C LEU A 436 27.22 -2.00 14.36
N ILE A 437 27.12 -3.31 14.58
CA ILE A 437 27.12 -4.32 13.53
C ILE A 437 25.97 -5.29 13.78
N TRP A 438 25.13 -5.51 12.77
CA TRP A 438 24.19 -6.62 12.76
C TRP A 438 24.78 -7.78 11.98
N VAL A 439 24.62 -8.98 12.53
CA VAL A 439 25.16 -10.21 11.95
C VAL A 439 24.01 -11.11 11.54
N ASN A 440 24.03 -11.55 10.28
CA ASN A 440 23.06 -12.47 9.67
C ASN A 440 21.59 -12.00 9.74
N GLU A 441 21.36 -10.69 9.57
CA GLU A 441 20.03 -10.08 9.52
C GLU A 441 19.43 -10.21 8.11
N GLU A 442 19.81 -9.31 7.19
CA GLU A 442 19.52 -9.39 5.75
C GLU A 442 20.73 -9.93 4.97
N ASP A 443 21.88 -9.27 5.15
CA ASP A 443 23.20 -9.71 4.69
C ASP A 443 24.00 -10.31 5.86
N HIS A 444 25.21 -10.83 5.60
CA HIS A 444 26.06 -11.39 6.67
C HIS A 444 26.45 -10.32 7.68
N LEU A 445 26.79 -9.12 7.22
CA LEU A 445 27.09 -7.96 8.06
C LEU A 445 26.35 -6.72 7.57
N ARG A 446 25.74 -6.00 8.51
CA ARG A 446 25.37 -4.60 8.34
C ARG A 446 26.16 -3.76 9.32
N ILE A 447 27.13 -3.01 8.83
CA ILE A 447 28.05 -2.21 9.62
C ILE A 447 27.55 -0.78 9.64
N ILE A 448 27.46 -0.19 10.82
CA ILE A 448 26.80 1.10 11.07
C ILE A 448 27.73 1.94 11.95
N SER A 449 28.13 3.10 11.45
CA SER A 449 28.75 4.16 12.24
C SER A 449 27.76 5.31 12.38
N MET A 450 27.61 5.86 13.57
CA MET A 450 26.69 6.97 13.84
C MET A 450 27.08 7.79 15.07
N GLN A 451 26.63 9.04 15.10
CA GLN A 451 26.72 9.92 16.28
C GLN A 451 25.71 11.07 16.19
N THR A 452 25.52 11.79 17.29
CA THR A 452 24.74 13.04 17.30
C THR A 452 25.48 14.19 16.59
N GLY A 453 24.73 15.13 16.03
CA GLY A 453 25.26 16.26 15.26
C GLY A 453 25.69 15.91 13.82
N GLY A 454 26.31 16.89 13.14
CA GLY A 454 26.65 16.83 11.71
C GLY A 454 28.10 16.52 11.37
N ASN A 455 28.87 15.88 12.26
CA ASN A 455 30.27 15.54 11.97
C ASN A 455 30.37 14.27 11.11
N VAL A 456 30.14 14.43 9.80
CA VAL A 456 30.19 13.35 8.80
C VAL A 456 31.58 12.72 8.73
N ARG A 457 32.64 13.52 8.85
CA ARG A 457 34.03 13.03 8.84
C ARG A 457 34.30 12.00 9.93
N ALA A 458 33.95 12.29 11.18
CA ALA A 458 34.17 11.37 12.29
C ALA A 458 33.38 10.06 12.13
N VAL A 459 32.15 10.15 11.60
CA VAL A 459 31.34 8.97 11.31
C VAL A 459 31.97 8.12 10.21
N LEU A 460 32.44 8.73 9.13
CA LEU A 460 33.06 8.02 8.01
C LEU A 460 34.43 7.43 8.38
N ASP A 461 35.31 8.21 9.02
CA ASP A 461 36.63 7.78 9.50
C ASP A 461 36.55 6.47 10.28
N ARG A 462 35.63 6.43 11.24
CA ARG A 462 35.44 5.27 12.09
C ARG A 462 34.84 4.07 11.35
N LEU A 463 33.95 4.32 10.38
CA LEU A 463 33.46 3.26 9.51
C LEU A 463 34.62 2.66 8.69
N ILE A 464 35.52 3.50 8.18
CA ILE A 464 36.72 3.08 7.44
C ILE A 464 37.62 2.21 8.32
N ARG A 465 37.98 2.68 9.52
CA ARG A 465 38.82 1.92 10.46
C ARG A 465 38.20 0.57 10.83
N GLY A 466 36.90 0.56 11.11
CA GLY A 466 36.16 -0.67 11.38
C GLY A 466 36.17 -1.64 10.19
N LEU A 467 35.92 -1.14 8.97
CA LEU A 467 35.94 -1.95 7.75
C LEU A 467 37.33 -2.49 7.42
N ASP A 468 38.36 -1.66 7.54
CA ASP A 468 39.75 -2.04 7.28
C ASP A 468 40.16 -3.17 8.23
N LYS A 469 39.91 -2.99 9.54
CA LYS A 469 40.23 -4.01 10.53
C LYS A 469 39.45 -5.32 10.31
N LEU A 470 38.15 -5.25 10.04
CA LEU A 470 37.36 -6.44 9.71
C LEU A 470 37.85 -7.12 8.43
N GLY A 471 38.22 -6.34 7.40
CA GLY A 471 38.73 -6.81 6.12
C GLY A 471 40.05 -7.57 6.22
N THR A 472 40.85 -7.34 7.26
CA THR A 472 42.07 -8.14 7.51
C THR A 472 41.78 -9.58 7.94
N LEU A 473 40.59 -9.87 8.46
CA LEU A 473 40.19 -11.18 8.99
C LEU A 473 39.04 -11.82 8.20
N LEU A 474 38.26 -11.01 7.48
CA LEU A 474 37.08 -11.41 6.72
C LEU A 474 37.24 -11.00 5.26
N THR A 475 37.20 -11.98 4.36
CA THR A 475 37.17 -11.71 2.93
C THR A 475 35.74 -11.40 2.48
N PHE A 476 35.50 -10.19 2.00
CA PHE A 476 34.19 -9.74 1.53
C PHE A 476 33.96 -10.02 0.04
N ALA A 477 32.73 -10.37 -0.35
CA ALA A 477 32.37 -10.64 -1.73
C ALA A 477 32.17 -9.34 -2.53
N ARG A 478 32.96 -9.18 -3.59
CA ARG A 478 32.90 -8.05 -4.52
C ARG A 478 33.02 -8.55 -5.95
N ASP A 479 32.19 -8.01 -6.83
CA ASP A 479 32.28 -8.17 -8.27
C ASP A 479 32.80 -6.88 -8.92
N ASP A 480 33.58 -6.98 -10.00
CA ASP A 480 34.17 -5.82 -10.66
C ASP A 480 33.16 -4.94 -11.40
N ARG A 481 32.04 -5.53 -11.83
CA ARG A 481 30.97 -4.81 -12.50
C ARG A 481 29.96 -4.29 -11.50
N LEU A 482 29.49 -5.13 -10.57
CA LEU A 482 28.38 -4.84 -9.66
C LEU A 482 28.82 -4.26 -8.31
N GLY A 483 30.11 -4.27 -7.99
CA GLY A 483 30.62 -3.81 -6.70
C GLY A 483 30.43 -4.82 -5.57
N TRP A 484 30.25 -4.33 -4.35
CA TRP A 484 29.96 -5.18 -3.21
C TRP A 484 28.63 -5.90 -3.41
N LEU A 485 28.66 -7.22 -3.23
CA LEU A 485 27.50 -8.06 -3.45
C LEU A 485 26.64 -8.12 -2.18
N SER A 486 25.33 -8.07 -2.38
CA SER A 486 24.32 -8.14 -1.33
C SER A 486 23.21 -9.08 -1.78
N PHE A 487 22.49 -9.64 -0.81
CA PHE A 487 21.28 -10.43 -1.04
C PHE A 487 20.21 -9.66 -1.84
N CYS A 488 20.07 -8.35 -1.58
CA CYS A 488 19.10 -7.50 -2.26
C CYS A 488 19.75 -6.74 -3.45
N PRO A 489 19.22 -6.87 -4.69
CA PRO A 489 19.71 -6.11 -5.84
C PRO A 489 19.71 -4.59 -5.64
N THR A 490 18.80 -4.06 -4.80
CA THR A 490 18.75 -2.63 -4.51
C THR A 490 19.95 -2.13 -3.70
N ASN A 491 20.72 -3.03 -3.10
CA ASN A 491 21.83 -2.71 -2.21
C ASN A 491 23.21 -3.03 -2.81
N LEU A 492 23.29 -3.35 -4.10
CA LEU A 492 24.54 -3.54 -4.84
C LEU A 492 25.36 -2.24 -4.97
N GLY A 493 26.61 -2.37 -5.44
CA GLY A 493 27.54 -1.26 -5.66
C GLY A 493 28.37 -0.95 -4.43
N THR A 494 28.26 0.28 -3.93
CA THR A 494 28.92 0.72 -2.69
C THR A 494 28.32 0.07 -1.45
N THR A 495 27.05 -0.33 -1.50
CA THR A 495 26.16 -0.67 -0.36
C THR A 495 25.99 0.45 0.67
N ILE A 496 26.56 1.64 0.41
CA ILE A 496 26.59 2.74 1.37
C ILE A 496 25.25 3.44 1.40
N ARG A 497 24.75 3.66 2.61
CA ARG A 497 23.73 4.65 2.90
C ARG A 497 24.24 5.58 3.98
N ALA A 498 24.67 6.76 3.55
CA ALA A 498 24.95 7.90 4.41
C ALA A 498 23.66 8.69 4.59
N SER A 499 23.33 9.05 5.83
CA SER A 499 22.13 9.82 6.13
C SER A 499 22.29 10.74 7.34
N VAL A 500 21.43 11.76 7.38
CA VAL A 500 21.26 12.67 8.50
C VAL A 500 19.79 12.73 8.91
N HIS A 501 19.55 12.81 10.21
CA HIS A 501 18.28 13.30 10.73
C HIS A 501 18.40 14.82 10.87
N ILE A 502 17.62 15.55 10.08
CA ILE A 502 17.73 17.01 9.97
C ILE A 502 16.36 17.68 10.07
N LYS A 503 16.31 18.78 10.80
CA LYS A 503 15.14 19.64 10.99
C LYS A 503 15.21 20.83 10.03
N LEU A 504 14.29 20.87 9.06
CA LEU A 504 14.22 21.91 8.03
C LEU A 504 12.76 22.38 7.84
N PRO A 505 12.16 23.10 8.82
CA PRO A 505 10.74 23.42 8.82
C PRO A 505 10.29 24.26 7.61
N LEU A 506 11.14 25.18 7.10
CA LEU A 506 10.78 26.05 5.98
C LEU A 506 10.99 25.34 4.64
N MET A 507 12.13 24.66 4.47
CA MET A 507 12.48 23.95 3.25
C MET A 507 11.55 22.75 3.02
N SER A 508 11.23 22.00 4.07
CA SER A 508 10.31 20.85 3.98
C SER A 508 8.85 21.22 3.72
N ALA A 509 8.44 22.46 4.05
CA ALA A 509 7.10 22.96 3.77
C ALA A 509 6.87 23.32 2.29
N ARG A 510 7.93 23.38 1.48
CA ARG A 510 7.83 23.69 0.05
C ARG A 510 7.27 22.51 -0.75
N ALA A 511 6.41 22.81 -1.72
CA ALA A 511 5.83 21.80 -2.61
C ALA A 511 6.88 21.08 -3.48
N ASP A 512 8.00 21.73 -3.78
CA ASP A 512 9.10 21.22 -4.60
C ASP A 512 10.26 20.59 -3.80
N PHE A 513 10.13 20.45 -2.47
CA PHE A 513 11.20 19.94 -1.59
C PHE A 513 11.76 18.58 -2.04
N LYS A 514 10.86 17.61 -2.32
CA LYS A 514 11.26 16.28 -2.78
C LYS A 514 11.91 16.31 -4.17
N GLU A 515 11.49 17.23 -5.04
CA GLU A 515 12.07 17.41 -6.37
C GLU A 515 13.49 17.98 -6.27
N ILE A 516 13.70 18.98 -5.40
CA ILE A 516 15.02 19.56 -5.11
C ILE A 516 15.96 18.47 -4.58
N CYS A 517 15.52 17.69 -3.58
CA CYS A 517 16.30 16.58 -3.05
C CYS A 517 16.65 15.55 -4.14
N SER A 518 15.68 15.17 -4.98
CA SER A 518 15.90 14.21 -6.06
C SER A 518 16.91 14.71 -7.10
N LYS A 519 16.92 16.01 -7.43
CA LYS A 519 17.90 16.62 -8.34
C LYS A 519 19.33 16.59 -7.80
N MET A 520 19.47 16.53 -6.48
CA MET A 520 20.76 16.41 -5.79
C MET A 520 21.09 14.95 -5.41
N ASN A 521 20.42 13.97 -6.01
CA ASN A 521 20.60 12.55 -5.70
C ASN A 521 20.34 12.19 -4.22
N LEU A 522 19.41 12.90 -3.58
CA LEU A 522 18.98 12.62 -2.21
C LEU A 522 17.62 11.91 -2.18
N GLN A 523 17.49 10.98 -1.25
CA GLN A 523 16.25 10.34 -0.86
C GLN A 523 15.77 10.89 0.47
N VAL A 524 14.50 11.28 0.54
CA VAL A 524 13.85 11.80 1.75
C VAL A 524 12.91 10.74 2.32
N ARG A 525 13.04 10.45 3.61
CA ARG A 525 12.13 9.61 4.40
C ARG A 525 11.66 10.35 5.66
N GLY A 526 10.53 9.94 6.23
CA GLY A 526 10.15 10.39 7.57
C GLY A 526 11.01 9.70 8.64
N ILE A 527 10.84 10.11 9.90
CA ILE A 527 11.67 9.65 11.03
C ILE A 527 11.58 8.13 11.23
N HIS A 528 10.43 7.52 10.93
CA HIS A 528 10.17 6.09 11.12
C HIS A 528 10.32 5.27 9.83
N GLY A 529 10.89 5.82 8.75
CA GLY A 529 11.19 5.09 7.50
C GLY A 529 10.35 5.50 6.29
N GLU A 530 10.35 4.64 5.25
CA GLU A 530 9.91 4.91 3.87
C GLU A 530 8.44 5.38 3.72
N HIS A 531 7.61 5.12 4.73
CA HIS A 531 6.17 5.44 4.71
C HIS A 531 5.72 6.28 5.90
N SER A 532 6.66 6.85 6.67
CA SER A 532 6.32 7.71 7.80
C SER A 532 6.21 9.17 7.40
N GLU A 533 5.26 9.88 8.00
CA GLU A 533 5.17 11.34 7.90
C GLU A 533 6.32 11.99 8.67
N SER A 534 6.74 13.19 8.27
CA SER A 534 7.68 13.97 9.07
C SER A 534 6.96 14.58 10.25
N GLU A 535 7.51 14.37 11.45
CA GLU A 535 7.06 15.07 12.64
C GLU A 535 7.91 16.32 12.83
N GLY A 536 7.29 17.49 12.97
CA GLY A 536 7.98 18.74 13.29
C GLY A 536 8.99 19.25 12.24
N GLY A 537 8.86 18.84 10.97
CA GLY A 537 9.79 19.20 9.90
C GLY A 537 11.12 18.45 9.96
N ILE A 538 11.18 17.31 10.67
CA ILE A 538 12.35 16.46 10.76
C ILE A 538 12.26 15.35 9.70
N HIS A 539 13.35 15.17 8.96
CA HIS A 539 13.47 14.19 7.88
C HIS A 539 14.75 13.36 8.01
N ASP A 540 14.69 12.11 7.57
CA ASP A 540 15.87 11.29 7.25
C ASP A 540 16.23 11.54 5.78
N ILE A 541 17.36 12.21 5.55
CA ILE A 541 17.88 12.54 4.23
C ILE A 541 19.12 11.71 3.97
N SER A 542 19.13 10.93 2.89
CA SER A 542 20.24 10.05 2.53
C SER A 542 20.63 10.13 1.07
N ASN A 543 21.82 9.65 0.69
CA ASN A 543 22.14 9.42 -0.71
C ASN A 543 21.16 8.42 -1.35
N SER A 544 20.75 8.67 -2.60
CA SER A 544 19.90 7.76 -3.37
C SER A 544 20.72 6.76 -4.19
N ARG A 545 21.85 7.21 -4.76
CA ARG A 545 22.72 6.40 -5.61
C ARG A 545 23.60 5.47 -4.78
N ARG A 546 23.80 4.27 -5.31
CA ARG A 546 24.68 3.23 -4.72
C ARG A 546 25.63 2.61 -5.72
N MET A 547 25.26 2.56 -7.00
CA MET A 547 26.06 2.03 -8.10
C MET A 547 26.57 3.15 -9.01
N GLY A 548 27.67 2.89 -9.73
CA GLY A 548 28.30 3.83 -10.66
C GLY A 548 29.09 4.96 -10.01
N ILE A 549 29.27 4.91 -8.69
CA ILE A 549 30.04 5.87 -7.88
C ILE A 549 30.84 5.13 -6.82
N THR A 550 31.91 5.74 -6.32
CA THR A 550 32.71 5.27 -5.18
C THR A 550 31.94 5.43 -3.87
N GLU A 551 32.37 4.71 -2.83
CA GLU A 551 31.80 4.85 -1.50
C GLU A 551 31.96 6.27 -0.94
N PHE A 552 33.09 6.92 -1.20
CA PHE A 552 33.32 8.31 -0.83
C PHE A 552 32.34 9.26 -1.55
N GLU A 553 32.15 9.11 -2.86
CA GLU A 553 31.20 9.92 -3.64
C GLU A 553 29.77 9.75 -3.12
N ALA A 554 29.37 8.54 -2.72
CA ALA A 554 28.05 8.30 -2.12
C ALA A 554 27.85 9.10 -0.83
N VAL A 555 28.87 9.16 0.03
CA VAL A 555 28.85 9.99 1.25
C VAL A 555 28.89 11.47 0.90
N LYS A 556 29.72 11.86 -0.08
CA LYS A 556 29.92 13.24 -0.50
C LYS A 556 28.66 13.84 -1.13
N GLU A 557 27.90 13.08 -1.91
CA GLU A 557 26.60 13.50 -2.44
C GLU A 557 25.59 13.83 -1.33
N MET A 558 25.51 12.97 -0.31
CA MET A 558 24.69 13.25 0.87
C MET A 558 25.16 14.53 1.56
N TYR A 559 26.48 14.65 1.78
CA TYR A 559 27.10 15.79 2.44
C TYR A 559 26.83 17.12 1.72
N ASP A 560 27.13 17.19 0.41
CA ASP A 560 26.99 18.40 -0.40
C ASP A 560 25.52 18.81 -0.50
N GLY A 561 24.62 17.83 -0.71
CA GLY A 561 23.19 18.07 -0.78
C GLY A 561 22.61 18.57 0.55
N VAL A 562 23.02 18.01 1.69
CA VAL A 562 22.61 18.50 3.01
C VAL A 562 23.14 19.90 3.30
N SER A 563 24.40 20.18 2.93
CA SER A 563 24.99 21.51 3.05
C SER A 563 24.16 22.56 2.29
N GLU A 564 23.74 22.26 1.06
CA GLU A 564 22.90 23.17 0.28
C GLU A 564 21.50 23.33 0.89
N LEU A 565 20.89 22.25 1.41
CA LEU A 565 19.59 22.36 2.11
C LEU A 565 19.66 23.26 3.35
N ILE A 566 20.73 23.17 4.15
CA ILE A 566 20.94 24.04 5.32
C ILE A 566 21.09 25.49 4.88
N LYS A 567 21.82 25.74 3.80
CA LYS A 567 21.99 27.08 3.24
C LYS A 567 20.65 27.67 2.78
N MET A 568 19.83 26.88 2.08
CA MET A 568 18.48 27.30 1.66
C MET A 568 17.57 27.58 2.86
N GLU A 569 17.59 26.73 3.90
CA GLU A 569 16.84 26.95 5.14
C GLU A 569 17.25 28.27 5.81
N LYS A 570 18.57 28.51 5.97
CA LYS A 570 19.11 29.76 6.54
C LYS A 570 18.69 31.00 5.76
N GLU A 571 18.59 30.91 4.43
CA GLU A 571 18.13 32.01 3.59
C GLU A 571 16.62 32.28 3.78
N MET A 572 15.82 31.22 3.89
CA MET A 572 14.40 31.33 4.16
C MET A 572 14.13 31.90 5.56
N GLU A 573 14.92 31.52 6.57
CA GLU A 573 14.82 32.06 7.95
C GLU A 573 15.12 33.57 8.03
N LYS A 574 15.93 34.13 7.12
CA LYS A 574 16.19 35.58 7.07
C LYS A 574 15.01 36.36 6.48
N ASN A 575 14.20 35.71 5.66
CA ASN A 575 13.07 36.31 4.96
C ASN A 575 11.72 36.06 5.66
N PHE A 576 11.74 35.27 6.75
CA PHE A 576 10.59 34.96 7.59
C PHE A 576 10.56 35.88 8.80
#